data_AF-A0A8S3ZJ20-F1
#
_entry.id   AF-A0A8S3ZJ20-F1
#
_cell.length_a   1.000
_cell.length_b   1.000
_cell.length_c   1.000
_cell.angle_alpha   90.00
_cell.angle_beta   90.00
_cell.angle_gamma   90.00
#
_symmetry.space_group_name_H-M   'P 1'
#
loop_
_entity.id
_entity.type
_entity.pdbx_description
1 polymer ?
#
loop_
_entity_poly.entity_id
_entity_poly.type
_entity_poly.pdbx_seq_one_letter_code
_entity_poly.pdbx_strand_id
1 'polypeptide(L)'
;MVGIITQSSSFNSFSSICYCFVAMGIHSYSSYKAVKRQKDAISKAWPGGGGTPSEATLLLGSTIVSVLMMPFFCITCFIKIGNLANDGVKLGRDHALGYMMDTAPEINDKHEGLRRIWRHFCPLSQTLHLVAAFLLLIPETLLTAVEVKFGYRSS
;
A
#
# COMPACT_ATOMS: atom_id res chain seq x y z
N MET A 1 -13.64 15.90 -19.30
CA MET A 1 -12.32 16.12 -19.90
C MET A 1 -11.31 16.16 -18.76
N VAL A 2 -10.65 15.05 -18.47
CA VAL A 2 -9.74 14.93 -17.32
C VAL A 2 -8.44 15.63 -17.69
N GLY A 3 -8.28 16.86 -17.21
CA GLY A 3 -7.04 17.61 -17.34
C GLY A 3 -5.97 16.94 -16.52
N ILE A 4 -5.15 16.11 -17.17
CA ILE A 4 -3.87 15.65 -16.63
C ILE A 4 -3.02 16.92 -16.51
N ILE A 5 -2.95 17.45 -15.28
CA ILE A 5 -2.04 18.51 -14.91
C ILE A 5 -0.63 17.96 -15.17
N THR A 6 -0.02 18.40 -16.25
CA THR A 6 1.40 18.18 -16.55
C THR A 6 2.23 19.01 -15.58
N GLN A 7 2.27 18.59 -14.32
CA GLN A 7 3.33 18.98 -13.40
C GLN A 7 4.60 18.26 -13.90
N SER A 8 5.67 19.01 -14.13
CA SER A 8 6.94 18.45 -14.61
C SER A 8 7.33 17.24 -13.75
N SER A 9 7.27 16.04 -14.31
CA SER A 9 7.47 14.78 -13.59
C SER A 9 8.92 14.65 -13.15
N SER A 10 9.29 15.30 -12.05
CA SER A 10 10.60 15.10 -11.42
C SER A 10 10.57 13.81 -10.60
N PHE A 11 11.65 13.03 -10.63
CA PHE A 11 11.82 11.88 -9.75
C PHE A 11 11.71 12.29 -8.28
N ASN A 12 11.15 11.40 -7.45
CA ASN A 12 11.11 11.58 -6.01
C ASN A 12 12.53 11.47 -5.39
N SER A 13 12.65 11.81 -4.10
CA SER A 13 13.89 11.70 -3.34
C SER A 13 14.45 10.28 -3.36
N PHE A 14 15.78 10.15 -3.38
CA PHE A 14 16.50 8.87 -3.28
C PHE A 14 16.03 8.03 -2.09
N SER A 15 15.70 8.68 -0.97
CA SER A 15 15.16 8.00 0.22
C SER A 15 13.82 7.30 -0.04
N SER A 16 12.96 7.87 -0.88
CA SER A 16 11.67 7.26 -1.27
C SER A 16 11.90 6.06 -2.19
N ILE A 17 12.86 6.18 -3.11
CA ILE A 17 13.23 5.09 -4.03
C ILE A 17 13.80 3.91 -3.23
N CYS A 18 14.72 4.14 -2.28
CA CYS A 18 15.24 3.11 -1.40
C CYS A 18 14.14 2.46 -0.55
N TYR A 19 13.22 3.26 -0.01
CA TYR A 19 12.06 2.75 0.71
C TYR A 19 11.20 1.83 -0.16
N CYS A 20 10.96 2.21 -1.42
CA CYS A 20 10.22 1.40 -2.37
C CYS A 20 10.86 0.02 -2.56
N PHE A 21 12.18 -0.07 -2.73
CA PHE A 21 12.86 -1.36 -2.89
C PHE A 21 12.77 -2.24 -1.64
N VAL A 22 12.97 -1.66 -0.46
CA VAL A 22 12.86 -2.41 0.81
C VAL A 22 11.43 -2.89 1.03
N ALA A 23 10.45 -2.02 0.83
CA ALA A 23 9.03 -2.37 0.92
C ALA A 23 8.64 -3.45 -0.10
N MET A 24 9.11 -3.33 -1.35
CA MET A 24 8.94 -4.36 -2.38
C MET A 24 9.52 -5.71 -1.96
N GLY A 25 10.72 -5.72 -1.37
CA GLY A 25 11.35 -6.95 -0.87
C GLY A 25 10.54 -7.62 0.24
N ILE A 26 10.13 -6.85 1.25
CA ILE A 26 9.32 -7.33 2.38
C ILE A 26 7.95 -7.82 1.89
N HIS A 27 7.31 -7.06 1.00
CA HIS A 27 6.01 -7.41 0.45
C HIS A 27 6.09 -8.68 -0.39
N SER A 28 7.09 -8.80 -1.27
CA SER A 28 7.30 -10.01 -2.10
C SER A 28 7.52 -11.25 -1.22
N TYR A 29 8.31 -11.12 -0.15
CA TYR A 29 8.51 -12.20 0.81
C TYR A 29 7.21 -12.60 1.52
N SER A 30 6.40 -11.61 1.92
CA SER A 30 5.11 -11.84 2.58
C SER A 30 4.12 -12.53 1.65
N SER A 31 4.02 -12.11 0.38
CA SER A 31 3.20 -12.76 -0.64
C SER A 31 3.65 -14.19 -0.91
N TYR A 32 4.98 -14.44 -0.99
CA TYR A 32 5.51 -15.79 -1.16
C TYR A 32 5.09 -16.71 -0.01
N LYS A 33 5.19 -16.21 1.24
CA LYS A 33 4.77 -16.97 2.42
C LYS A 33 3.26 -17.27 2.41
N ALA A 34 2.43 -16.30 2.02
CA ALA A 34 0.98 -16.48 1.91
C ALA A 34 0.61 -17.53 0.86
N VAL A 35 1.25 -17.49 -0.32
CA VAL A 35 1.04 -18.50 -1.39
C VAL A 35 1.49 -19.89 -0.93
N LYS A 36 2.62 -19.99 -0.24
CA LYS A 36 3.09 -21.27 0.32
C LYS A 36 2.07 -21.81 1.32
N ARG A 37 1.58 -20.97 2.25
CA ARG A 37 0.54 -21.36 3.22
C ARG A 37 -0.76 -21.79 2.57
N GLN A 38 -1.16 -21.14 1.48
CA GLN A 38 -2.34 -21.55 0.73
C GLN A 38 -2.16 -22.93 0.12
N LYS A 39 -1.00 -23.24 -0.46
CA LYS A 39 -0.70 -24.59 -0.98
C LYS A 39 -0.74 -25.63 0.13
N ASP A 40 -0.15 -25.32 1.27
CA ASP A 40 -0.17 -26.20 2.43
C ASP A 40 -1.62 -26.42 2.90
N ALA A 41 -2.45 -25.37 2.94
CA ALA A 41 -3.86 -25.46 3.29
C ALA A 41 -4.67 -26.30 2.28
N ILE A 42 -4.38 -26.22 0.99
CA ILE A 42 -5.05 -27.05 -0.04
C ILE A 42 -4.62 -28.52 0.10
N SER A 43 -3.37 -28.79 0.47
CA SER A 43 -2.85 -30.15 0.64
C SER A 43 -3.39 -30.86 1.88
N LYS A 44 -3.85 -30.11 2.89
CA LYS A 44 -4.42 -30.68 4.12
C LYS A 44 -5.82 -31.24 3.84
N ALA A 45 -6.05 -32.48 4.21
CA ALA A 45 -7.38 -33.08 4.22
C ALA A 45 -8.16 -32.53 5.43
N TRP A 46 -8.92 -31.45 5.21
CA TRP A 46 -9.72 -30.81 6.25
C TRP A 46 -10.86 -31.73 6.74
N PRO A 47 -11.16 -31.73 8.05
CA PRO A 47 -12.18 -32.59 8.62
C PRO A 47 -13.57 -32.10 8.19
N GLY A 48 -14.42 -33.03 7.73
CA GLY A 48 -15.82 -32.73 7.36
C GLY A 48 -16.16 -32.84 5.87
N GLY A 49 -15.24 -33.28 5.01
CA GLY A 49 -15.53 -33.61 3.59
C GLY A 49 -15.88 -32.40 2.69
N GLY A 50 -15.99 -31.20 3.26
CA GLY A 50 -16.33 -29.95 2.57
C GLY A 50 -15.13 -29.16 2.11
N GLY A 51 -14.22 -29.76 1.32
CA GLY A 51 -13.17 -29.02 0.60
C GLY A 51 -12.26 -28.09 1.44
N THR A 52 -11.63 -27.14 0.76
CA THR A 52 -10.75 -26.14 1.39
C THR A 52 -11.54 -25.10 2.19
N PRO A 53 -11.08 -24.70 3.39
CA PRO A 53 -11.76 -23.72 4.23
C PRO A 53 -11.88 -22.38 3.52
N SER A 54 -12.99 -21.68 3.76
CA SER A 54 -13.28 -20.35 3.20
C SER A 54 -12.19 -19.32 3.49
N GLU A 55 -11.45 -19.53 4.57
CA GLU A 55 -10.36 -18.73 5.09
C GLU A 55 -9.10 -18.84 4.21
N ALA A 56 -8.88 -20.00 3.58
CA ALA A 56 -7.83 -20.14 2.57
C ALA A 56 -8.16 -19.36 1.28
N THR A 57 -9.44 -19.33 0.90
CA THR A 57 -9.92 -18.51 -0.22
C THR A 57 -9.83 -17.01 0.11
N LEU A 58 -10.15 -16.62 1.34
CA LEU A 58 -9.97 -15.26 1.83
C LEU A 58 -8.49 -14.84 1.79
N LEU A 59 -7.57 -15.72 2.19
CA LEU A 59 -6.12 -15.49 2.09
C LEU A 59 -5.67 -15.27 0.64
N LEU A 60 -6.16 -16.09 -0.29
CA LEU A 60 -5.85 -15.89 -1.71
C LEU A 60 -6.38 -14.53 -2.20
N GLY A 61 -7.66 -14.23 -1.95
CA GLY A 61 -8.30 -13.00 -2.43
C GLY A 61 -7.62 -11.74 -1.89
N SER A 62 -7.34 -11.72 -0.59
CA SER A 62 -6.61 -10.62 0.05
C SER A 62 -5.17 -10.48 -0.43
N THR A 63 -4.47 -11.58 -0.68
CA THR A 63 -3.12 -11.56 -1.28
C THR A 63 -3.15 -10.96 -2.69
N ILE A 64 -4.14 -11.34 -3.52
CA ILE A 64 -4.30 -10.78 -4.87
C ILE A 64 -4.54 -9.27 -4.79
N VAL A 65 -5.48 -8.82 -3.93
CA VAL A 65 -5.76 -7.39 -3.76
C VAL A 65 -4.53 -6.63 -3.28
N SER A 66 -3.76 -7.21 -2.35
CA SER A 66 -2.53 -6.62 -1.83
C SER A 66 -1.47 -6.45 -2.92
N VAL A 67 -1.27 -7.47 -3.77
CA VAL A 67 -0.37 -7.42 -4.93
C VAL A 67 -0.83 -6.39 -5.96
N LEU A 68 -2.14 -6.26 -6.19
CA LEU A 68 -2.69 -5.25 -7.09
C LEU A 68 -2.47 -3.81 -6.60
N MET A 69 -2.36 -3.58 -5.30
CA MET A 69 -2.00 -2.25 -4.76
C MET A 69 -0.52 -1.90 -5.02
N MET A 70 0.33 -2.87 -5.29
CA MET A 70 1.78 -2.67 -5.44
C MET A 70 2.21 -1.78 -6.61
N PRO A 71 1.66 -1.90 -7.84
CA PRO A 71 1.99 -0.95 -8.91
C PRO A 71 1.64 0.49 -8.54
N PHE A 72 0.53 0.72 -7.83
CA PHE A 72 0.17 2.05 -7.34
C PHE A 72 1.19 2.56 -6.31
N PHE A 73 1.61 1.70 -5.38
CA PHE A 73 2.67 2.02 -4.43
C PHE A 73 3.97 2.41 -5.14
N CYS A 74 4.41 1.65 -6.14
CA CYS A 74 5.61 1.99 -6.93
C CYS A 74 5.47 3.36 -7.57
N ILE A 75 4.35 3.64 -8.25
CA ILE A 75 4.10 4.95 -8.89
C ILE A 75 4.21 6.08 -7.85
N THR A 76 3.63 5.88 -6.66
CA THR A 76 3.67 6.88 -5.58
C THR A 76 5.06 7.12 -4.99
N CYS A 77 5.95 6.14 -5.08
CA CYS A 77 7.33 6.26 -4.62
C CYS A 77 8.26 6.89 -5.66
N PHE A 78 8.08 6.60 -6.94
CA PHE A 78 8.93 7.09 -8.03
C PHE A 78 8.57 8.50 -8.51
N ILE A 79 7.27 8.82 -8.56
CA ILE A 79 6.76 10.08 -9.12
C ILE A 79 6.27 10.96 -7.96
N LYS A 80 6.61 12.27 -8.02
CA LYS A 80 6.03 13.25 -7.09
C LYS A 80 4.55 13.43 -7.36
N ILE A 81 3.72 13.26 -6.33
CA ILE A 81 2.25 13.31 -6.44
C ILE A 81 1.71 14.70 -6.08
N GLY A 82 2.54 15.57 -5.50
CA GLY A 82 2.10 16.86 -4.98
C GLY A 82 1.50 16.77 -3.58
N ASN A 83 1.66 15.63 -2.89
CA ASN A 83 1.43 15.53 -1.46
C ASN A 83 2.73 15.92 -0.73
N LEU A 84 2.70 17.02 0.02
CA LEU A 84 3.87 17.56 0.72
C LEU A 84 4.52 16.54 1.66
N ALA A 85 3.71 15.69 2.30
CA ALA A 85 4.19 14.66 3.21
C ALA A 85 4.86 13.48 2.48
N ASN A 86 4.38 13.13 1.28
CA ASN A 86 4.97 12.07 0.45
C ASN A 86 6.24 12.54 -0.27
N ASP A 87 6.28 13.82 -0.66
CA ASP A 87 7.38 14.40 -1.43
C ASP A 87 8.52 14.91 -0.51
N GLY A 88 8.39 14.74 0.81
CA GLY A 88 9.44 15.03 1.79
C GLY A 88 9.75 16.52 1.99
N VAL A 89 8.79 17.39 1.66
CA VAL A 89 8.92 18.85 1.78
C VAL A 89 8.99 19.23 3.26
N LYS A 90 10.06 19.91 3.67
CA LYS A 90 10.27 20.32 5.06
C LYS A 90 9.79 21.76 5.22
N LEU A 91 8.63 21.93 5.85
CA LEU A 91 7.94 23.22 6.07
C LEU A 91 8.84 24.35 6.59
N GLY A 92 9.90 24.06 7.36
CA GLY A 92 10.82 25.08 7.87
C GLY A 92 12.02 25.40 6.96
N ARG A 93 12.49 24.47 6.13
CA ARG A 93 13.69 24.66 5.29
C ARG A 93 13.33 25.28 3.95
N ASP A 94 12.26 24.79 3.34
CA ASP A 94 11.90 25.16 1.98
C ASP A 94 11.12 26.50 1.94
N HIS A 95 10.52 26.90 3.08
CA HIS A 95 9.90 28.22 3.26
C HIS A 95 10.92 29.34 3.51
N ALA A 96 12.06 29.02 4.13
CA ALA A 96 13.14 29.99 4.40
C ALA A 96 14.02 30.27 3.18
N LEU A 97 14.08 29.34 2.21
CA LEU A 97 14.89 29.47 0.99
C LEU A 97 14.21 30.24 -0.14
N GLY A 98 13.07 30.89 0.12
CA GLY A 98 12.38 31.68 -0.90
C GLY A 98 11.96 30.85 -2.12
N TYR A 99 11.76 29.54 -1.95
CA TYR A 99 11.09 28.72 -2.96
C TYR A 99 9.64 29.22 -2.98
N MET A 100 9.42 30.29 -3.74
CA MET A 100 8.13 30.73 -4.26
C MET A 100 7.59 29.52 -5.01
N MET A 101 6.91 28.66 -4.25
CA MET A 101 6.16 27.54 -4.77
C MET A 101 5.16 28.18 -5.70
N ASP A 102 5.45 28.06 -7.00
CA ASP A 102 4.73 28.67 -8.11
C ASP A 102 3.27 28.86 -7.71
N THR A 103 2.89 30.12 -7.69
CA THR A 103 1.52 30.59 -7.70
C THR A 103 0.85 29.92 -8.91
N ALA A 104 0.37 28.69 -8.71
CA ALA A 104 -0.61 28.12 -9.62
C ALA A 104 -1.74 29.16 -9.65
N PRO A 105 -2.10 29.66 -10.85
CA PRO A 105 -3.03 30.77 -10.96
C PRO A 105 -4.28 30.42 -10.15
N GLU A 106 -4.78 31.40 -9.38
CA GLU A 106 -6.02 31.34 -8.63
C GLU A 106 -7.19 31.15 -9.60
N ILE A 107 -7.31 29.95 -10.15
CA ILE A 107 -8.48 29.49 -10.87
C ILE A 107 -9.42 29.03 -9.77
N ASN A 108 -10.40 29.89 -9.51
CA ASN A 108 -11.52 29.73 -8.59
C ASN A 108 -12.30 28.44 -8.89
N ASP A 109 -11.74 27.30 -8.50
CA ASP A 109 -12.33 25.98 -8.66
C ASP A 109 -12.90 25.54 -7.31
N LYS A 110 -14.15 25.07 -7.31
CA LYS A 110 -14.87 24.52 -6.14
C LYS A 110 -14.15 23.35 -5.44
N HIS A 111 -12.99 22.92 -5.96
CA HIS A 111 -12.11 21.88 -5.45
C HIS A 111 -10.93 22.39 -4.60
N GLU A 112 -10.80 23.69 -4.31
CA GLU A 112 -9.70 24.22 -3.49
C GLU A 112 -9.60 23.54 -2.12
N GLY A 113 -10.73 23.29 -1.46
CA GLY A 113 -10.76 22.57 -0.18
C GLY A 113 -10.23 21.13 -0.31
N LEU A 114 -10.65 20.42 -1.36
CA LEU A 114 -10.22 19.05 -1.62
C LEU A 114 -8.72 19.00 -1.96
N ARG A 115 -8.23 19.96 -2.75
CA ARG A 115 -6.81 20.11 -3.10
C ARG A 115 -5.96 20.45 -1.88
N ARG A 116 -6.47 21.29 -0.97
CA ARG A 116 -5.81 21.67 0.29
C ARG A 116 -5.77 20.49 1.26
N ILE A 117 -6.84 19.70 1.36
CA ILE A 117 -6.86 18.46 2.14
C ILE A 117 -5.89 17.45 1.54
N TRP A 118 -5.90 17.25 0.21
CA TRP A 118 -5.00 16.35 -0.51
C TRP A 118 -3.52 16.70 -0.26
N ARG A 119 -3.20 17.99 -0.21
CA ARG A 119 -1.83 18.49 0.03
C ARG A 119 -1.31 18.23 1.44
N HIS A 120 -2.19 18.11 2.42
CA HIS A 120 -1.87 17.81 3.83
C HIS A 120 -2.23 16.37 4.22
N PHE A 121 -2.63 15.55 3.24
CA PHE A 121 -3.05 14.18 3.51
C PHE A 121 -1.86 13.33 3.94
N CYS A 122 -2.13 12.30 4.73
CA CYS A 122 -1.14 11.35 5.23
C CYS A 122 -0.23 10.84 4.09
N PRO A 123 1.08 10.58 4.32
CA PRO A 123 2.00 10.09 3.30
C PRO A 123 1.43 8.88 2.55
N LEU A 124 1.02 9.09 1.28
CA LEU A 124 0.27 8.11 0.49
C LEU A 124 1.04 6.81 0.28
N SER A 125 2.34 6.89 0.03
CA SER A 125 3.20 5.72 -0.09
C SER A 125 3.14 4.85 1.18
N GLN A 126 3.25 5.47 2.36
CA GLN A 126 3.25 4.76 3.63
C GLN A 126 1.87 4.19 3.98
N THR A 127 0.79 4.92 3.72
CA THR A 127 -0.58 4.43 3.96
C THR A 127 -0.93 3.27 3.04
N LEU A 128 -0.58 3.34 1.76
CA LEU A 128 -0.77 2.23 0.82
C LEU A 128 -0.02 0.98 1.26
N HIS A 129 1.24 1.13 1.70
CA HIS A 129 2.00 0.00 2.22
C HIS A 129 1.37 -0.58 3.50
N LEU A 130 0.88 0.26 4.41
CA LEU A 130 0.26 -0.19 5.66
C LEU A 130 -1.06 -0.93 5.40
N VAL A 131 -1.90 -0.41 4.50
CA VAL A 131 -3.15 -1.07 4.07
C VAL A 131 -2.84 -2.42 3.42
N ALA A 132 -1.83 -2.48 2.55
CA ALA A 132 -1.43 -3.71 1.88
C ALA A 132 -0.87 -4.76 2.87
N ALA A 133 -0.09 -4.33 3.87
CA ALA A 133 0.39 -5.19 4.94
C ALA A 133 -0.78 -5.69 5.83
N PHE A 134 -1.74 -4.83 6.12
CA PHE A 134 -2.92 -5.19 6.92
C PHE A 134 -3.81 -6.21 6.21
N LEU A 135 -3.98 -6.06 4.89
CA LEU A 135 -4.68 -7.02 4.03
C LEU A 135 -4.04 -8.40 4.06
N LEU A 136 -2.71 -8.51 4.21
CA LEU A 136 -2.01 -9.80 4.35
C LEU A 136 -2.08 -10.34 5.78
N LEU A 137 -2.14 -9.48 6.79
CA LEU A 137 -2.11 -9.89 8.20
C LEU A 137 -3.43 -10.51 8.68
N ILE A 138 -4.57 -9.88 8.35
CA ILE A 138 -5.91 -10.39 8.72
C ILE A 138 -6.16 -11.84 8.29
N PRO A 139 -5.98 -12.23 7.01
CA PRO A 139 -6.25 -13.59 6.57
C PRO A 139 -5.28 -14.61 7.19
N GLU A 140 -4.01 -14.22 7.43
CA GLU A 140 -3.01 -15.07 8.07
C GLU A 140 -3.38 -15.39 9.53
N THR A 141 -3.95 -14.43 10.26
CA THR A 141 -4.43 -14.65 11.63
C THR A 141 -5.69 -15.51 11.65
N LEU A 142 -6.62 -15.29 10.72
CA LEU A 142 -7.82 -16.11 10.58
C LEU A 142 -7.49 -17.56 10.21
N LEU A 143 -6.62 -17.79 9.22
CA LEU A 143 -6.19 -19.14 8.84
C LEU A 143 -5.50 -19.84 10.02
N THR A 144 -4.65 -19.13 10.77
CA THR A 144 -4.01 -19.67 11.98
C THR A 144 -5.05 -20.06 13.04
N ALA A 145 -6.10 -19.24 13.25
CA ALA A 145 -7.15 -19.54 14.22
C ALA A 145 -7.94 -20.80 13.83
N VAL A 146 -8.19 -21.01 12.54
CA VAL A 146 -8.84 -22.22 12.02
C VAL A 146 -7.97 -23.46 12.21
N GLU A 147 -6.67 -23.35 11.96
CA GLU A 147 -5.73 -24.46 12.21
C GLU A 147 -5.72 -24.89 13.67
N VAL A 148 -5.78 -23.95 14.61
CA VAL A 148 -5.90 -24.24 16.05
C VAL A 148 -7.25 -24.87 16.38
N LYS A 149 -8.35 -24.33 15.84
CA LYS A 149 -9.70 -24.87 16.04
C LYS A 149 -9.81 -26.35 15.65
N PHE A 150 -9.16 -26.75 14.55
CA PHE A 150 -9.17 -28.13 14.05
C PHE A 150 -7.98 -28.98 14.55
N GLY A 151 -7.15 -28.45 15.45
CA GLY A 151 -6.07 -29.22 16.09
C GLY A 151 -4.84 -29.48 15.20
N TYR A 152 -4.70 -28.80 14.06
CA TYR A 152 -3.51 -28.91 13.20
C TYR A 152 -2.29 -28.15 13.73
N ARG A 153 -2.47 -27.34 14.78
CA ARG A 153 -1.42 -26.57 15.43
C ARG A 153 -1.72 -26.44 16.93
N SER A 154 -0.83 -26.96 17.78
CA SER A 154 -0.87 -26.68 19.22
C SER A 154 -0.46 -25.23 19.46
N SER A 155 -1.19 -24.52 20.34
CA SER A 155 -0.83 -23.17 20.81
C SER A 155 0.56 -23.13 21.43
#